data_AF-A0A482UMD3-F1
#
_entry.id   AF-A0A482UMD3-F1
#
_cell.length_a   1.000
_cell.length_b   1.000
_cell.length_c   1.000
_cell.angle_alpha   90.00
_cell.angle_beta   90.00
_cell.angle_gamma   90.00
#
_symmetry.space_group_name_H-M   'P 1'
#
loop_
_entity.id
_entity.type
_entity.pdbx_description
1 polymer ?
#
loop_
_entity_poly.entity_id
_entity_poly.type
_entity_poly.pdbx_seq_one_letter_code
_entity_poly.pdbx_strand_id
1 'polypeptide(L)' 'MLSIRLDIKISGEDAPPLASIVHKDNAYERGREICEKLKELIPKQQFRVSIQVIR' A
#
# COMPACT_ATOMS: atom_id res chain seq x y z
N MET A 1 -14.11 17.32 -4.40
CA MET A 1 -13.16 16.20 -4.55
C MET A 1 -13.06 15.51 -3.21
N LEU A 2 -13.57 14.29 -3.08
CA LEU A 2 -13.53 13.56 -1.80
C LEU A 2 -12.14 12.92 -1.66
N SER A 3 -11.47 13.15 -0.54
CA SER A 3 -10.20 12.49 -0.24
C SER A 3 -10.43 11.33 0.72
N ILE A 4 -9.69 10.25 0.52
CA ILE A 4 -9.70 9.06 1.38
C ILE A 4 -8.28 8.80 1.90
N ARG A 5 -8.19 8.04 3.00
CA ARG A 5 -6.92 7.61 3.56
C ARG A 5 -6.60 6.22 3.03
N LEU A 6 -5.49 6.11 2.31
CA LEU A 6 -4.85 4.85 1.97
C LEU A 6 -4.04 4.34 3.16
N ASP A 7 -4.46 3.22 3.72
CA ASP A 7 -3.72 2.48 4.73
C ASP A 7 -3.11 1.20 4.11
N ILE A 8 -1.89 0.85 4.52
CA ILE A 8 -1.12 -0.27 3.96
C ILE A 8 -0.76 -1.25 5.05
N LYS A 9 -0.84 -2.54 4.71
CA LYS A 9 -0.36 -3.65 5.53
C LYS A 9 0.74 -4.42 4.83
N ILE A 10 1.75 -4.82 5.60
CA ILE A 10 2.85 -5.67 5.14
C ILE A 10 2.87 -6.90 6.05
N SER A 11 2.72 -8.08 5.47
CA SER A 11 2.67 -9.35 6.21
C SER A 11 1.63 -9.37 7.36
N GLY A 12 0.55 -8.61 7.22
CA GLY A 12 -0.53 -8.51 8.20
C GLY A 12 -0.36 -7.39 9.25
N GLU A 13 0.81 -6.78 9.32
CA GLU A 13 1.09 -5.64 10.20
C GLU A 13 0.77 -4.32 9.51
N ASP A 14 0.20 -3.37 10.26
CA ASP A 14 -0.04 -2.02 9.78
C ASP A 14 1.29 -1.30 9.53
N ALA A 15 1.38 -0.63 8.38
CA ALA A 15 2.52 0.20 7.99
C ALA A 15 2.12 1.69 7.98
N PRO A 16 1.86 2.31 9.14
CA PRO A 16 1.40 3.69 9.23
C PRO A 16 2.33 4.73 8.59
N PRO A 17 3.68 4.56 8.52
CA PRO A 17 4.53 5.51 7.81
C PRO A 17 4.25 5.60 6.30
N LEU A 18 3.59 4.59 5.73
CA LEU A 18 3.22 4.55 4.31
C LEU A 18 1.79 5.04 4.07
N ALA A 19 1.02 5.29 5.12
CA ALA A 19 -0.35 5.76 5.01
C ALA A 19 -0.39 7.15 4.34
N SER A 20 -1.30 7.33 3.39
CA SER A 20 -1.34 8.52 2.53
C SER A 20 -2.77 8.98 2.29
N ILE A 21 -3.01 10.29 2.21
CA ILE A 21 -4.32 10.83 1.81
C ILE A 21 -4.32 11.05 0.30
N VAL A 22 -5.30 10.49 -0.39
CA VAL A 22 -5.45 10.56 -1.85
C VAL A 22 -6.87 10.93 -2.23
N HIS A 23 -7.05 11.48 -3.42
CA HIS A 23 -8.38 11.67 -3.98
C HIS A 23 -9.02 10.31 -4.29
N LYS A 24 -10.32 10.19 -3.99
CA LYS A 24 -11.09 8.96 -4.13
C LYS A 24 -10.98 8.37 -5.54
N ASP A 25 -11.01 9.22 -6.56
CA ASP A 25 -10.95 8.82 -7.97
C ASP A 25 -9.60 8.17 -8.33
N ASN A 26 -8.52 8.55 -7.64
CA ASN A 26 -7.16 8.08 -7.91
C ASN A 26 -6.70 7.01 -6.90
N ALA A 27 -7.55 6.64 -5.94
CA ALA A 27 -7.14 5.79 -4.82
C ALA A 27 -6.68 4.40 -5.26
N TYR A 28 -7.38 3.80 -6.23
CA TYR A 28 -7.04 2.48 -6.75
C TYR A 28 -5.70 2.47 -7.48
N GLU A 29 -5.50 3.41 -8.41
CA GLU A 29 -4.24 3.53 -9.16
C GLU A 29 -3.08 3.78 -8.21
N ARG A 30 -3.24 4.72 -7.27
CA ARG A 30 -2.19 5.06 -6.31
C ARG A 30 -1.86 3.89 -5.38
N GLY A 31 -2.86 3.17 -4.88
CA GLY A 31 -2.66 1.98 -4.06
C GLY A 31 -1.90 0.88 -4.82
N ARG A 32 -2.23 0.67 -6.09
CA ARG A 32 -1.52 -0.29 -6.96
C ARG A 32 -0.06 0.10 -7.17
N GLU A 33 0.22 1.35 -7.50
CA GLU A 33 1.60 1.84 -7.67
C GLU A 33 2.43 1.64 -6.41
N ILE A 34 1.86 1.88 -5.23
CA ILE A 34 2.57 1.69 -3.96
C ILE A 34 2.91 0.21 -3.77
N CYS A 35 1.96 -0.70 -4.02
CA CYS A 35 2.20 -2.13 -3.96
C CYS A 35 3.29 -2.60 -4.94
N GLU A 36 3.29 -2.09 -6.18
CA GLU A 36 4.30 -2.42 -7.18
C GLU A 36 5.70 -1.94 -6.76
N LYS A 37 5.81 -0.68 -6.31
CA LYS A 37 7.08 -0.14 -5.79
C LYS A 37 7.59 -0.90 -4.56
N LEU A 38 6.71 -1.23 -3.62
CA LEU A 38 7.09 -2.01 -2.44
C LEU A 38 7.58 -3.40 -2.82
N LYS A 39 6.99 -4.03 -3.84
CA LYS A 39 7.45 -5.32 -4.35
C LYS A 39 8.84 -5.24 -4.99
N GLU A 40 9.19 -4.12 -5.62
CA GLU A 40 10.53 -3.88 -6.18
C GLU A 40 11.57 -3.59 -5.07
N LEU A 41 11.18 -2.84 -4.05
CA LEU A 41 12.05 -2.45 -2.94
C LEU A 41 12.27 -3.57 -1.92
N ILE A 42 11.27 -4.42 -1.68
CA ILE A 42 11.36 -5.53 -0.74
C ILE A 42 12.10 -6.68 -1.44
N PRO A 43 13.32 -7.04 -0.99
CA PRO A 43 14.06 -8.15 -1.57
C PRO A 43 13.28 -9.46 -1.39
N LYS A 44 13.47 -10.40 -2.33
CA LYS A 44 12.86 -11.73 -2.20
C LYS A 44 13.38 -12.41 -0.93
N GLN A 45 12.45 -12.86 -0.10
CA GLN A 45 12.74 -13.59 1.13
C GLN A 45 12.25 -15.04 1.01
N GLN A 46 12.75 -15.93 1.86
CA GLN A 46 12.35 -17.34 1.90
C GLN A 46 10.92 -17.54 2.44
N PHE A 47 10.26 -16.47 2.88
CA PHE A 47 8.88 -16.47 3.32
C PHE A 47 8.04 -15.50 2.47
N ARG A 48 6.73 -15.72 2.46
CA ARG A 48 5.79 -14.91 1.71
C ARG A 48 5.59 -13.56 2.39
N VAL A 49 5.92 -12.48 1.68
CA VAL A 49 5.58 -11.11 2.09
C VAL A 49 4.34 -10.68 1.31
N SER A 50 3.22 -10.48 2.01
CA SER A 50 1.98 -9.96 1.42
C SER A 50 1.88 -8.46 1.64
N ILE A 51 1.67 -7.71 0.57
CA ILE A 51 1.46 -6.26 0.62
C ILE A 51 -0.02 -6.02 0.29
N GLN A 52 -0.72 -5.29 1.15
CA GLN A 52 -2.16 -5.08 1.02
C GLN A 52 -2.52 -3.62 1.27
N VAL A 53 -3.52 -3.14 0.55
CA VAL A 53 -4.16 -1.84 0.76
C VAL A 53 -5.56 -2.12 1.31
N ILE A 54 -5.93 -1.44 2.40
CA ILE A 54 -7.14 -1.77 3.18
C ILE A 54 -8.22 -0.68 3.13
N ARG A 55 -7.86 0.59 3.00
CA ARG A 55 -8.79 1.72 2.97
C ARG A 55 -8.39 2.75 1.94
#